data_AF-A0A1S4EQ82-F1
#
_entry.id   AF-A0A1S4EQ82-F1
#
_cell.length_a   1.000
_cell.length_b   1.000
_cell.length_c   1.000
_cell.angle_alpha   90.00
_cell.angle_beta   90.00
_cell.angle_gamma   90.00
#
_symmetry.space_group_name_H-M   'P 1'
#
loop_
_entity.id
_entity.type
_entity.pdbx_description
1 polymer ?
#
loop_
_entity_poly.entity_id
_entity_poly.type
_entity_poly.pdbx_seq_one_letter_code
_entity_poly.pdbx_strand_id
1 'polypeptide(L)'
;MKLLTNDAARERHTKPWLDKLCYQFPPRICPPSLSLTSGDESHVRIRDGHFVVVVKFESTENTFKFNISTETTPTMLLSMILNKKAITLHTSGEQTSDYVLKVCGQEEFKTKH
;
A
#
# COMPACT_ATOMS: atom_id res chain seq x y z
N MET A 1 -23.74 -28.50 4.05
CA MET A 1 -23.39 -27.08 3.84
C MET A 1 -22.63 -26.88 2.51
N LYS A 2 -23.26 -27.11 1.34
CA LYS A 2 -22.62 -26.89 0.02
C LYS A 2 -23.18 -25.67 -0.74
N LEU A 3 -24.43 -25.29 -0.45
CA LEU A 3 -25.07 -24.13 -1.07
C LEU A 3 -24.48 -22.79 -0.57
N LEU A 4 -24.32 -22.63 0.75
CA LEU A 4 -23.78 -21.39 1.35
C LEU A 4 -22.36 -21.06 0.85
N THR A 5 -21.52 -22.08 0.68
CA THR A 5 -20.17 -21.92 0.14
C THR A 5 -20.16 -21.50 -1.33
N ASN A 6 -21.16 -21.90 -2.11
CA ASN A 6 -21.23 -21.60 -3.54
C ASN A 6 -21.77 -20.18 -3.79
N ASP A 7 -22.76 -19.74 -3.00
CA ASP A 7 -23.23 -18.35 -3.04
C ASP A 7 -22.14 -17.37 -2.62
N ALA A 8 -21.40 -17.67 -1.55
CA ALA A 8 -20.26 -16.86 -1.14
C ALA A 8 -19.13 -16.83 -2.18
N ALA A 9 -18.93 -17.91 -2.95
CA ALA A 9 -17.95 -17.93 -4.04
C ALA A 9 -18.42 -17.06 -5.22
N ARG A 10 -19.69 -17.16 -5.61
CA ARG A 10 -20.28 -16.36 -6.70
C ARG A 10 -20.25 -14.87 -6.41
N GLU A 11 -20.58 -14.47 -5.18
CA GLU A 11 -20.53 -13.07 -4.74
C GLU A 11 -19.10 -12.49 -4.78
N ARG A 12 -18.07 -13.31 -4.55
CA ARG A 12 -16.67 -12.87 -4.69
C ARG A 12 -16.30 -12.55 -6.14
N HIS A 13 -16.82 -13.30 -7.10
CA HIS A 13 -16.47 -13.09 -8.52
C HIS A 13 -17.08 -11.81 -9.09
N THR A 14 -18.24 -11.38 -8.60
CA THR A 14 -18.93 -10.16 -9.07
C THR A 14 -18.42 -8.87 -8.45
N LYS A 15 -17.60 -8.94 -7.39
CA LYS A 15 -17.07 -7.75 -6.71
C LYS A 15 -16.05 -6.99 -7.58
N PRO A 16 -16.03 -5.65 -7.49
CA PRO A 16 -14.99 -4.85 -8.12
C PRO A 16 -13.60 -5.25 -7.61
N TRP A 17 -12.58 -5.02 -8.42
CA TRP A 17 -11.22 -5.50 -8.14
C TRP A 17 -10.68 -4.97 -6.80
N LEU A 18 -11.04 -3.75 -6.41
CA LEU A 18 -10.67 -3.15 -5.13
C LEU A 18 -11.28 -3.89 -3.94
N ASP A 19 -12.55 -4.29 -4.02
CA ASP A 19 -13.22 -5.07 -2.98
C ASP A 19 -12.62 -6.46 -2.84
N LYS A 20 -12.25 -7.08 -3.98
CA LYS A 20 -11.51 -8.35 -3.98
C LYS A 20 -10.16 -8.20 -3.29
N LEU A 21 -9.46 -7.10 -3.54
CA LEU A 21 -8.17 -6.80 -2.92
C LEU A 21 -8.32 -6.56 -1.41
N CYS A 22 -9.28 -5.76 -0.96
CA CYS A 22 -9.55 -5.54 0.45
C CYS A 22 -9.99 -6.81 1.18
N TYR A 23 -10.73 -7.70 0.51
CA TYR A 23 -11.09 -9.00 1.07
C TYR A 23 -9.87 -9.93 1.22
N GLN A 24 -8.99 -9.96 0.22
CA GLN A 24 -7.82 -10.84 0.21
C GLN A 24 -6.68 -10.31 1.10
N PHE A 25 -6.54 -8.99 1.19
CA PHE A 25 -5.49 -8.29 1.93
C PHE A 25 -6.11 -7.15 2.75
N PRO A 26 -6.82 -7.46 3.86
CA PRO A 26 -7.42 -6.44 4.68
C PRO A 26 -6.33 -5.52 5.26
N PRO A 27 -6.45 -4.18 5.10
CA PRO A 27 -5.48 -3.25 5.66
C PRO A 27 -5.38 -3.41 7.18
N ARG A 28 -4.17 -3.67 7.68
CA ARG A 28 -3.89 -3.72 9.12
C ARG A 28 -3.73 -2.29 9.64
N ILE A 29 -4.85 -1.62 9.91
CA ILE A 29 -4.88 -0.25 10.42
C ILE A 29 -4.68 -0.28 11.93
N CYS A 30 -3.73 0.49 12.44
CA CYS A 30 -3.56 0.66 13.88
C CYS A 30 -4.75 1.45 14.44
N PRO A 31 -5.42 0.99 15.51
CA PRO A 31 -6.48 1.77 16.14
C PRO A 31 -5.92 3.11 16.65
N PRO A 32 -6.70 4.21 16.61
CA PRO A 32 -6.22 5.55 17.01
C PRO A 32 -5.64 5.60 18.44
N SER A 33 -6.09 4.70 19.31
CA SER A 33 -5.64 4.56 20.70
C SER A 33 -4.22 4.00 20.86
N LEU A 34 -3.67 3.39 19.81
CA LEU A 34 -2.29 2.88 19.74
C LEU A 34 -1.40 3.84 18.92
N SER A 35 -1.75 5.14 18.92
CA SER A 35 -0.84 6.19 18.45
C SER A 35 0.54 5.95 19.05
N LEU A 36 1.58 6.01 18.21
CA LEU A 36 2.98 5.79 18.58
C LEU A 36 3.33 6.66 19.80
N THR A 37 3.12 6.11 20.99
CA THR A 37 3.64 6.66 22.23
C THR A 37 5.15 6.68 22.04
N SER A 38 5.73 7.84 22.29
CA SER A 38 7.08 8.30 21.95
C SER A 38 8.26 7.42 22.44
N GLY A 39 8.02 6.18 22.88
CA GLY A 39 9.02 5.26 23.42
C GLY A 39 9.11 3.90 22.72
N ASP A 40 8.27 3.57 21.73
CA ASP A 40 8.42 2.33 20.95
C ASP A 40 8.97 2.66 19.55
N GLU A 41 10.25 3.08 19.52
CA GLU A 41 11.03 3.41 18.31
C GLU A 41 11.38 2.18 17.47
N SER A 42 10.49 1.19 17.40
CA SER A 42 10.73 -0.03 16.67
C SER A 42 10.43 0.20 15.18
N HIS A 43 11.50 0.55 14.46
CA HIS A 43 11.74 0.39 13.01
C HIS A 43 11.45 1.55 12.04
N VAL A 44 10.70 2.59 12.39
CA VAL A 44 10.52 3.75 11.49
C VAL A 44 11.24 4.97 12.08
N ARG A 45 12.38 5.34 11.49
CA ARG A 45 13.08 6.59 11.81
C ARG A 45 12.28 7.77 11.26
N ILE A 46 11.28 8.20 12.01
CA ILE A 46 10.53 9.43 11.73
C ILE A 46 11.39 10.59 12.21
N ARG A 47 11.82 11.46 11.29
CA ARG A 47 12.59 12.66 11.61
C ARG A 47 11.76 13.87 11.27
N ASP A 48 11.48 14.71 12.27
CA ASP A 48 10.71 15.95 12.11
C ASP A 48 9.30 15.73 11.51
N GLY A 49 8.64 14.63 11.88
CA GLY A 49 7.33 14.27 11.32
C GLY A 49 7.37 13.72 9.89
N HIS A 50 8.56 13.50 9.32
CA HIS A 50 8.76 12.93 8.00
C HIS A 50 9.40 11.54 8.04
N PHE A 51 9.10 10.72 7.04
CA PHE A 51 9.71 9.42 6.83
C PHE A 51 10.02 9.17 5.35
N VAL A 52 11.00 8.28 5.11
CA VAL A 52 11.44 7.95 3.76
C VAL A 52 10.75 6.70 3.26
N VAL A 53 10.12 6.79 2.09
CA VAL A 53 9.51 5.67 1.38
C VAL A 53 10.30 5.37 0.11
N VAL A 54 10.57 4.10 -0.13
CA VAL A 54 11.14 3.61 -1.39
C VAL A 54 10.03 2.90 -2.16
N VAL A 55 9.77 3.37 -3.37
CA VAL A 55 8.72 2.87 -4.25
C VAL A 55 9.38 2.25 -5.47
N LYS A 56 8.86 1.10 -5.91
CA LYS A 56 9.21 0.48 -7.19
C LYS A 56 7.94 0.23 -7.98
N PHE A 57 8.01 0.41 -9.29
CA PHE A 57 6.93 -0.04 -10.16
C PHE A 57 7.21 -1.48 -10.59
N GLU A 58 6.18 -2.29 -10.74
CA GLU A 58 6.34 -3.66 -11.22
C GLU A 58 6.86 -3.69 -12.67
N SER A 59 6.48 -2.71 -13.48
CA SER A 59 6.85 -2.61 -14.89
C SER A 59 8.27 -2.09 -15.14
N THR A 60 8.97 -1.55 -14.13
CA THR A 60 10.29 -0.92 -14.30
C THR A 60 11.21 -1.25 -13.14
N GLU A 61 12.48 -1.52 -13.42
CA GLU A 61 13.50 -1.71 -12.36
C GLU A 61 13.83 -0.42 -11.58
N ASN A 62 13.30 0.73 -12.02
CA ASN A 62 13.52 2.01 -11.38
C ASN A 62 12.87 2.08 -9.99
N THR A 63 13.67 2.55 -9.02
CA THR A 63 13.19 2.82 -7.67
C THR A 63 13.20 4.32 -7.40
N PHE A 64 12.15 4.79 -6.74
CA PHE A 64 11.97 6.19 -6.39
C PHE A 64 11.94 6.34 -4.88
N LYS A 65 12.83 7.18 -4.35
CA LYS A 65 12.82 7.56 -2.94
C LYS A 65 12.04 8.86 -2.74
N PHE A 66 11.21 8.91 -1.72
CA PHE A 66 10.42 10.07 -1.32
C PHE A 66 10.61 10.31 0.18
N ASN A 67 10.73 11.57 0.57
CA ASN A 67 10.61 11.99 1.97
C ASN A 67 9.21 12.59 2.14
N ILE A 68 8.34 11.95 2.91
CA ILE A 68 6.93 12.33 3.03
C ILE A 68 6.55 12.57 4.48
N SER A 69 5.58 13.46 4.69
CA SER A 69 5.03 13.73 6.03
C SER A 69 4.18 12.56 6.49
N THR A 70 4.15 12.31 7.80
CA THR A 70 3.22 11.39 8.48
C THR A 70 1.74 11.71 8.23
N GLU A 71 1.42 12.94 7.82
CA GLU A 71 0.06 13.37 7.46
C GLU A 71 -0.31 13.05 6.00
N THR A 72 0.64 12.54 5.20
CA THR A 72 0.42 12.28 3.77
C THR A 72 -0.49 11.07 3.59
N THR A 73 -1.62 11.25 2.92
CA THR A 73 -2.54 10.15 2.60
C THR A 73 -1.99 9.27 1.48
N PRO A 74 -2.38 7.98 1.41
CA PRO A 74 -1.93 7.07 0.33
C PRO A 74 -2.28 7.58 -1.08
N THR A 75 -3.41 8.26 -1.23
CA THR A 75 -3.83 8.87 -2.51
C THR A 75 -2.92 10.03 -2.91
N MET A 76 -2.53 10.88 -1.96
CA MET A 76 -1.58 11.96 -2.20
C MET A 76 -0.20 11.41 -2.57
N LEU A 77 0.26 10.36 -1.87
CA LEU A 77 1.50 9.66 -2.18
C LEU A 77 1.47 9.06 -3.60
N LEU A 78 0.37 8.41 -4.01
CA LEU A 78 0.21 7.88 -5.37
C LEU A 78 0.32 8.98 -6.43
N SER A 79 -0.33 10.13 -6.23
CA SER A 79 -0.21 11.28 -7.13
C SER A 79 1.25 11.75 -7.26
N MET A 80 1.99 11.83 -6.15
CA MET A 80 3.40 12.21 -6.16
C MET A 80 4.28 11.20 -6.91
N ILE A 81 4.00 9.90 -6.72
CA ILE A 81 4.69 8.80 -7.38
C ILE A 81 4.49 8.85 -8.90
N LEU A 82 3.23 8.96 -9.35
CA LEU A 82 2.90 9.01 -10.77
C LEU A 82 3.45 10.26 -11.45
N ASN A 83 3.40 11.41 -10.78
CA ASN A 83 3.99 12.64 -11.30
C ASN A 83 5.51 12.51 -11.46
N LYS A 84 6.21 11.97 -10.44
CA LYS A 84 7.66 11.74 -10.53
C LYS A 84 8.00 10.74 -11.64
N LYS A 85 7.20 9.70 -11.82
CA LYS A 85 7.36 8.74 -12.92
C LYS A 85 7.19 9.42 -14.27
N ALA A 86 6.12 10.19 -14.47
CA ALA A 86 5.86 10.91 -15.72
C ALA A 86 7.01 11.86 -16.10
N ILE A 87 7.56 12.58 -15.12
CA ILE A 87 8.70 13.47 -15.32
C ILE A 87 9.97 12.67 -15.67
N THR A 88 10.24 11.58 -14.93
CA THR A 88 11.51 10.83 -15.09
C THR A 88 11.54 9.96 -16.34
N LEU A 89 10.40 9.39 -16.73
CA LEU A 89 10.27 8.47 -17.87
C LEU A 89 9.68 9.14 -19.11
N HIS A 90 9.37 10.45 -19.06
CA HIS A 90 8.70 11.20 -20.13
C HIS A 90 7.42 10.51 -20.63
N THR A 91 6.65 9.91 -19.72
CA THR A 91 5.39 9.22 -20.04
C THR A 91 4.18 10.12 -19.84
N SER A 92 3.07 9.81 -20.51
CA SER A 92 1.78 10.47 -20.30
C SER A 92 1.27 10.29 -18.87
N GLY A 93 0.42 11.23 -18.42
CA GLY A 93 -0.19 11.20 -17.09
C GLY A 93 -1.09 9.98 -16.91
N GLU A 94 -0.72 9.11 -15.98
CA GLU A 94 -1.50 7.96 -15.56
C GLU A 94 -2.50 8.36 -14.46
N GLN A 95 -3.64 7.67 -14.36
CA GLN A 95 -4.65 7.94 -13.33
C GLN A 95 -4.33 7.18 -12.04
N THR A 96 -4.45 7.85 -10.88
CA THR A 96 -4.21 7.23 -9.57
C THR A 96 -5.18 6.10 -9.23
N SER A 97 -6.38 6.09 -9.82
CA SER A 97 -7.39 5.04 -9.66
C SER A 97 -6.94 3.67 -10.15
N ASP A 98 -5.97 3.64 -11.06
CA ASP A 98 -5.53 2.42 -11.73
C ASP A 98 -4.39 1.73 -10.97
N TYR A 99 -3.93 2.33 -9.85
CA TYR A 99 -2.79 1.87 -9.07
C TYR A 99 -3.16 1.63 -7.61
N VAL A 100 -2.51 0.65 -7.01
CA VAL A 100 -2.56 0.36 -5.58
C VAL A 100 -1.14 0.23 -5.03
N LEU A 101 -0.94 0.68 -3.79
CA LEU A 101 0.35 0.55 -3.11
C LEU A 101 0.43 -0.81 -2.41
N LYS A 102 1.35 -1.66 -2.87
CA LYS A 102 1.72 -2.92 -2.20
C LYS A 102 2.95 -2.72 -1.33
N VAL A 103 2.89 -3.12 -0.07
CA VAL A 103 4.07 -3.15 0.81
C VAL A 103 5.01 -4.27 0.35
N CYS A 104 6.26 -3.92 0.03
CA CYS A 104 7.28 -4.89 -0.38
C CYS A 104 7.73 -5.75 0.81
N GLY A 105 7.79 -7.07 0.63
CA GLY A 105 8.31 -8.01 1.64
C GLY A 105 7.29 -8.45 2.70
N GLN A 106 6.03 -8.04 2.61
CA GLN A 106 4.93 -8.56 3.43
C GLN A 106 4.23 -9.72 2.70
N GLU A 107 4.90 -10.87 2.68
CA GLU A 107 4.27 -12.20 2.73
C GLU A 107 4.97 -12.90 3.90
N GLU A 108 4.32 -12.94 5.07
CA GLU A 108 4.90 -13.46 6.32
C GLU A 108 5.31 -14.94 6.19
N PHE A 109 6.52 -15.21 5.70
CA PHE A 109 7.19 -16.48 5.96
C PHE A 109 7.81 -16.42 7.35
N LYS A 110 7.05 -16.84 8.36
CA LYS A 110 7.63 -17.33 9.60
C LYS A 110 7.74 -18.85 9.52
N THR A 111 8.81 -19.36 8.91
CA THR A 111 9.26 -20.73 9.19
C THR A 111 9.98 -20.72 10.54
N LYS A 112 9.39 -21.42 11.51
CA LYS A 112 9.99 -21.73 12.81
C LYS A 112 11.28 -22.53 12.63
N HIS A 113 12.27 -22.27 13.48
CA HIS A 113 13.16 -23.30 14.03
C HIS A 113 13.16 -23.15 15.55
#